data_AF-K3WM71-F1
#
_entry.id   AF-K3WM71-F1
#
_cell.length_a   1.000
_cell.length_b   1.000
_cell.length_c   1.000
_cell.angle_alpha   90.00
_cell.angle_beta   90.00
_cell.angle_gamma   90.00
#
_symmetry.space_group_name_H-M   'P 1'
#
loop_
_entity.id
_entity.type
_entity.pdbx_description
1 polymer ?
#
loop_
_entity_poly.entity_id
_entity_poly.type
_entity_poly.pdbx_seq_one_letter_code
_entity_poly.pdbx_strand_id
1 'polypeptide(L)'
;MLERINKSWKFAVIELCILLLDSLRVHMSETVLSALADLGTLVQHVPPPPGATGIAQPLDAGLMSPFKRRVHKLYSEKYRRVKPP
;
A
#
# COMPACT_ATOMS: atom_id res chain seq x y z
N MET A 1 7.27 -9.67 -3.23
CA MET A 1 6.10 -9.83 -2.33
C MET A 1 6.33 -10.90 -1.28
N LEU A 2 6.70 -12.13 -1.65
CA LEU A 2 7.02 -13.22 -0.70
C LEU A 2 8.02 -12.82 0.39
N GLU A 3 9.09 -12.10 0.02
CA GLU A 3 10.04 -11.57 1.00
C GLU A 3 9.38 -10.67 2.06
N ARG A 4 8.46 -9.78 1.65
CA ARG A 4 7.72 -8.90 2.57
C ARG A 4 6.77 -9.68 3.46
N ILE A 5 6.14 -10.73 2.93
CA ILE A 5 5.32 -11.64 3.72
C ILE A 5 6.17 -12.26 4.84
N ASN A 6 7.34 -12.78 4.47
CA ASN A 6 8.25 -13.46 5.40
C ASN A 6 8.97 -12.54 6.40
N LYS A 7 9.25 -11.29 6.02
CA LYS A 7 9.98 -10.34 6.88
C LYS A 7 9.06 -9.49 7.75
N SER A 8 7.81 -9.33 7.38
CA SER A 8 6.93 -8.35 8.04
C SER A 8 5.55 -8.92 8.34
N TRP A 9 4.85 -9.45 7.32
CA TRP A 9 3.47 -9.86 7.48
C TRP A 9 3.29 -11.02 8.46
N LYS A 10 4.15 -12.05 8.39
CA LYS A 10 4.04 -13.24 9.26
C LYS A 10 4.08 -12.96 10.76
N PHE A 11 4.65 -11.82 11.16
CA PHE A 11 4.72 -11.39 12.56
C PHE A 11 3.58 -10.46 12.97
N ALA A 12 2.86 -9.90 11.99
CA ALA A 12 1.72 -9.03 12.21
C ALA A 12 0.40 -9.81 12.30
N VAL A 13 0.38 -11.04 11.80
CA VAL A 13 -0.81 -11.92 11.85
C VAL A 13 -0.79 -12.71 13.14
N ILE A 14 -1.74 -12.41 14.03
CA ILE A 14 -1.92 -13.07 15.33
C ILE A 14 -3.16 -13.99 15.29
N GLU A 15 -4.12 -13.68 14.42
CA GLU A 15 -5.38 -14.39 14.20
C GLU A 15 -5.85 -14.21 12.75
N LEU A 16 -7.06 -14.66 12.42
CA LEU A 16 -7.61 -14.55 11.06
C LEU A 16 -7.67 -13.07 10.64
N CYS A 17 -6.97 -12.72 9.55
CA CYS A 17 -6.80 -11.33 9.14
C CYS A 17 -7.31 -11.09 7.72
N ILE A 18 -7.86 -9.91 7.46
CA ILE A 18 -8.21 -9.48 6.09
C ILE A 18 -7.16 -8.49 5.60
N LEU A 19 -6.54 -8.80 4.46
CA LEU A 19 -5.57 -7.93 3.80
C LEU A 19 -6.16 -7.38 2.49
N LEU A 20 -6.32 -6.06 2.44
CA LEU A 20 -6.76 -5.34 1.26
C LEU A 20 -5.57 -4.97 0.37
N LEU A 21 -5.50 -5.51 -0.85
CA LEU A 21 -4.46 -5.22 -1.83
C LEU A 21 -5.03 -4.54 -3.07
N ASP A 22 -4.18 -3.76 -3.74
CA ASP A 22 -4.49 -3.27 -5.08
C ASP A 22 -4.37 -4.40 -6.12
N SER A 23 -4.81 -4.10 -7.34
CA SER A 23 -4.82 -5.03 -8.46
C SER A 23 -3.45 -5.20 -9.15
N LEU A 24 -2.34 -4.92 -8.46
CA LEU A 24 -1.01 -5.12 -9.04
C LEU A 24 -0.78 -6.61 -9.32
N ARG A 25 -0.21 -6.96 -10.48
CA ARG A 25 -0.05 -8.36 -10.94
C ARG A 25 0.61 -9.27 -9.89
N VAL A 26 1.61 -8.77 -9.17
CA VAL A 26 2.30 -9.55 -8.13
C VAL A 26 1.41 -9.84 -6.92
N HIS A 27 0.39 -9.01 -6.63
CA HIS A 27 -0.57 -9.22 -5.55
C HIS A 27 -1.71 -10.19 -5.94
N MET A 28 -1.88 -10.46 -7.24
CA MET A 28 -2.83 -11.46 -7.74
C MET A 28 -2.18 -12.81 -8.04
N SER A 29 -0.86 -12.93 -7.90
CA SER A 29 -0.16 -14.18 -8.16
C SER A 29 -0.58 -15.25 -7.16
N GLU A 30 -0.91 -16.44 -7.67
CA GLU A 30 -1.30 -17.61 -6.86
C GLU A 30 -0.26 -17.93 -5.78
N THR A 31 1.04 -17.84 -6.09
CA THR A 31 2.10 -18.08 -5.11
C THR A 31 2.03 -17.10 -3.92
N VAL A 32 1.64 -15.85 -4.18
CA VAL A 32 1.47 -14.83 -3.13
C VAL A 32 0.19 -15.06 -2.34
N LEU A 33 -0.92 -15.38 -3.02
CA LEU A 33 -2.20 -15.63 -2.37
C LEU A 33 -2.15 -16.88 -1.48
N SER A 34 -1.52 -17.95 -1.95
CA SER A 34 -1.32 -19.18 -1.19
C SER A 34 -0.47 -18.94 0.06
N ALA A 35 0.67 -18.25 -0.08
CA ALA A 35 1.53 -17.92 1.07
C ALA A 35 0.84 -17.03 2.12
N LEU A 36 -0.12 -16.19 1.72
CA LEU A 36 -0.93 -15.40 2.66
C LEU A 36 -2.03 -16.26 3.31
N ALA A 37 -2.67 -17.14 2.55
CA ALA A 37 -3.68 -18.06 3.07
C ALA A 37 -3.10 -19.03 4.10
N ASP A 38 -1.89 -19.54 3.89
CA ASP A 38 -1.16 -20.40 4.84
C ASP A 38 -0.91 -19.71 6.19
N LEU A 39 -0.87 -18.38 6.20
CA LEU A 39 -0.74 -17.56 7.40
C LEU A 39 -2.10 -17.17 8.01
N GLY A 40 -3.22 -17.69 7.49
CA GLY A 40 -4.58 -17.31 7.95
C GLY A 40 -5.02 -15.92 7.47
N THR A 41 -4.46 -15.42 6.38
CA THR A 41 -4.84 -14.12 5.80
C THR A 41 -5.79 -14.29 4.61
N LEU A 42 -6.99 -13.73 4.73
CA LEU A 42 -7.92 -13.57 3.62
C LEU A 42 -7.55 -12.33 2.82
N VAL A 43 -7.24 -12.51 1.54
CA VAL A 43 -6.93 -11.39 0.64
C VAL A 43 -8.20 -10.90 -0.03
N GLN A 44 -8.40 -9.58 -0.03
CA GLN A 44 -9.44 -8.91 -0.79
C GLN A 44 -8.79 -7.87 -1.70
N HIS A 45 -9.16 -7.86 -2.98
CA HIS A 45 -8.65 -6.86 -3.91
C HIS A 45 -9.62 -5.69 -4.01
N VAL A 46 -9.07 -4.49 -4.13
CA VAL A 46 -9.88 -3.30 -4.41
C VAL A 46 -10.53 -3.47 -5.77
N PRO A 47 -11.85 -3.28 -5.89
CA PRO A 47 -12.54 -3.48 -7.14
C PRO A 47 -12.07 -2.48 -8.21
N PRO A 48 -11.92 -2.90 -9.48
CA PRO A 48 -11.65 -2.00 -10.60
C PRO A 48 -12.86 -1.07 -10.80
N PRO A 49 -12.67 0.24 -11.06
CA PRO A 49 -12.00 0.74 -12.27
C PRO A 49 -10.57 1.29 -12.08
N PRO A 50 -9.82 1.55 -13.17
CA PRO A 50 -8.50 2.19 -13.10
C PRO A 50 -8.52 3.48 -12.28
N GLY A 51 -7.56 3.65 -11.38
CA GLY A 51 -7.49 4.82 -10.49
C GLY A 51 -8.32 4.71 -9.20
N ALA A 52 -9.10 3.64 -9.02
CA ALA A 52 -9.86 3.42 -7.79
C ALA A 52 -8.96 3.25 -6.56
N THR A 53 -7.75 2.69 -6.70
CA THR A 53 -6.82 2.46 -5.59
C THR A 53 -6.53 3.74 -4.79
N GLY A 54 -6.21 4.84 -5.48
CA GLY A 54 -5.90 6.12 -4.83
C GLY A 54 -7.08 6.78 -4.10
N ILE A 55 -8.30 6.31 -4.37
CA ILE A 55 -9.55 6.83 -3.80
C ILE A 55 -10.07 5.90 -2.70
N ALA A 56 -10.10 4.61 -2.97
CA ALA A 56 -10.77 3.60 -2.16
C ALA A 56 -9.83 2.84 -1.22
N GLN A 57 -8.50 2.83 -1.46
CA GLN A 57 -7.59 2.22 -0.50
C GLN A 57 -7.39 3.11 0.72
N PRO A 58 -7.69 2.61 1.93
CA PRO A 58 -7.52 3.38 3.17
C PRO A 58 -6.11 3.90 3.35
N LEU A 59 -5.09 3.11 2.97
CA LEU A 59 -3.69 3.52 3.06
C LEU A 59 -3.40 4.72 2.13
N ASP A 60 -3.87 4.68 0.88
CA ASP A 60 -3.59 5.73 -0.08
C ASP A 60 -4.37 7.02 0.21
N ALA A 61 -5.67 6.90 0.48
CA ALA A 61 -6.55 8.05 0.71
C ALA A 61 -6.33 8.66 2.11
N GLY A 62 -6.25 7.81 3.14
CA GLY A 62 -6.22 8.22 4.54
C GLY A 62 -4.83 8.61 5.05
N LEU A 63 -3.76 7.96 4.56
CA LEU A 63 -2.41 8.19 5.06
C LEU A 63 -1.49 8.78 4.00
N MET A 64 -1.36 8.13 2.85
CA MET A 64 -0.33 8.51 1.88
C MET A 64 -0.60 9.83 1.20
N SER A 65 -1.86 10.13 0.87
CA SER A 65 -2.23 11.40 0.23
C SER A 65 -1.96 12.60 1.14
N PRO A 66 -2.40 12.62 2.42
CA PRO A 66 -2.01 13.66 3.37
C PRO A 66 -0.49 13.75 3.59
N PHE A 67 0.19 12.61 3.74
CA PHE A 67 1.64 12.56 3.91
C PHE A 67 2.39 13.20 2.73
N LYS A 68 2.10 12.77 1.50
CA LYS A 68 2.72 13.31 0.28
C LYS A 68 2.45 14.81 0.14
N ARG A 69 1.23 15.27 0.47
CA ARG A 69 0.89 16.70 0.46
C ARG A 69 1.74 17.50 1.45
N ARG A 70 1.96 16.98 2.66
CA ARG A 70 2.80 17.62 3.67
C ARG A 70 4.26 17.69 3.24
N VAL A 71 4.81 16.59 2.72
CA VAL A 71 6.18 16.54 2.18
C VAL A 71 6.34 17.55 1.06
N HIS A 72 5.40 17.60 0.12
CA HIS A 72 5.43 18.56 -0.98
C HIS A 72 5.42 20.01 -0.48
N LYS A 73 4.55 20.34 0.48
CA LYS A 73 4.51 21.69 1.10
C LYS A 73 5.87 22.08 1.68
N LEU A 74 6.47 21.21 2.51
CA LEU A 74 7.75 21.45 3.15
C LEU A 74 8.89 21.59 2.14
N TYR A 75 8.88 20.75 1.11
CA TYR A 75 9.84 20.82 0.00
C TYR A 75 9.70 22.16 -0.72
N SER A 76 8.50 22.51 -1.18
CA SER A 76 8.24 23.78 -1.86
C SER A 76 8.59 24.98 -1.00
N GLU A 77 8.38 24.96 0.32
CA GLU A 77 8.77 26.04 1.23
C GLU A 77 10.30 26.18 1.33
N LYS A 78 11.02 25.06 1.46
CA LYS A 78 12.48 25.04 1.52
C LYS A 78 13.12 25.60 0.25
N TYR A 79 12.60 25.23 -0.92
CA TYR A 79 13.18 25.59 -2.20
C TYR A 79 12.55 26.84 -2.84
N ARG A 80 11.53 27.46 -2.23
CA ARG A 80 10.92 28.73 -2.70
C ARG A 80 11.89 29.91 -2.74
N ARG A 81 13.02 29.83 -2.03
CA ARG A 81 14.03 30.91 -1.92
C ARG A 81 15.26 30.73 -2.81
N VAL A 82 15.33 29.66 -3.61
CA VAL A 82 16.40 29.52 -4.61
C VAL A 82 15.92 30.21 -5.88
N LYS A 83 16.32 31.48 -6.08
CA LYS A 83 16.17 32.12 -7.39
C LYS A 83 16.90 31.24 -8.42
N PRO A 84 16.31 30.94 -9.59
CA PRO A 84 17.07 30.32 -10.66
C PRO A 84 18.23 31.26 -11.06
N PRO A 85 19.38 30.72 -11.51
CA PRO A 85 20.49 31.51 -12.02
C PRO A 85 20.08 32.34 -13.25
#